data_AF-A0A3D4JC86-F1
#
_entry.id   AF-A0A3D4JC86-F1
#
_cell.length_a   1.000
_cell.length_b   1.000
_cell.length_c   1.000
_cell.angle_alpha   90.00
_cell.angle_beta   90.00
_cell.angle_gamma   90.00
#
_symmetry.space_group_name_H-M   'P 1'
#
loop_
_entity.id
_entity.type
_entity.pdbx_description
1 polymer ?
#
loop_
_entity_poly.entity_id
_entity_poly.type
_entity_poly.pdbx_seq_one_letter_code
_entity_poly.pdbx_strand_id
1 'polypeptide(L)' 'RRAAGRPYRVDSFPDETFNATVIWISNQAEFTPRNVQTVEGRSATFYAIKLSVENVDSKLKIGMPADVIFK' A
#
# COMPACT_ATOMS: atom_id res chain seq x y z
N ARG A 1 -17.44 -2.76 7.08
CA ARG A 1 -17.74 -1.86 5.94
C ARG A 1 -16.70 -2.13 4.86
N ARG A 2 -17.07 -2.63 3.68
CA ARG A 2 -16.13 -2.82 2.55
C ARG A 2 -15.67 -1.44 2.09
N ALA A 3 -14.37 -1.18 2.08
CA ALA A 3 -13.84 0.04 1.48
C ALA A 3 -14.04 -0.07 -0.03
N ALA A 4 -14.65 0.95 -0.64
CA ALA A 4 -14.80 1.03 -2.09
C ALA A 4 -13.43 0.93 -2.79
N GLY A 5 -13.40 0.33 -3.98
CA GLY A 5 -12.17 0.18 -4.78
C GLY A 5 -11.49 1.54 -4.99
N ARG A 6 -10.20 1.62 -4.66
CA ARG A 6 -9.35 2.81 -4.78
C ARG A 6 -8.32 2.59 -5.88
N PRO A 7 -8.03 3.62 -6.69
CA PRO A 7 -6.99 3.52 -7.72
C PRO A 7 -5.60 3.46 -7.07
N TYR A 8 -4.74 2.60 -7.58
CA TYR A 8 -3.32 2.53 -7.24
C TYR A 8 -2.46 2.47 -8.52
N ARG A 9 -1.20 2.88 -8.41
CA ARG A 9 -0.22 2.91 -9.50
C ARG A 9 0.93 1.97 -9.16
N VAL A 10 1.51 1.35 -10.17
CA VAL A 10 2.68 0.48 -10.03
C VAL A 10 3.81 1.15 -10.79
N ASP A 11 5.01 1.22 -10.21
CA ASP A 11 6.13 1.95 -10.82
C ASP A 11 6.51 1.41 -12.21
N SER A 12 6.23 0.13 -12.44
CA SER A 12 6.43 -0.53 -13.74
C SER A 12 5.43 -0.09 -14.82
N PHE A 13 4.30 0.51 -14.44
CA PHE A 13 3.24 0.98 -15.34
C PHE A 13 2.72 2.35 -14.90
N PRO A 14 3.51 3.43 -15.09
CA PRO A 14 3.15 4.76 -14.59
C PRO A 14 1.87 5.31 -15.22
N ASP A 15 1.55 4.94 -16.46
CA ASP A 15 0.37 5.43 -17.18
C ASP A 15 -0.88 4.56 -16.95
N GLU A 16 -0.75 3.42 -16.26
CA GLU A 16 -1.89 2.55 -15.93
C GLU A 16 -2.33 2.77 -14.47
N THR A 17 -3.64 2.88 -14.28
CA THR A 17 -4.24 2.88 -12.95
C THR A 17 -5.01 1.59 -12.77
N PHE A 18 -4.80 0.95 -11.63
CA PHE A 18 -5.44 -0.31 -11.32
C PHE A 18 -6.38 -0.11 -10.13
N ASN A 19 -7.48 -0.86 -10.10
CA ASN A 19 -8.42 -0.82 -8.98
C ASN A 19 -7.97 -1.80 -7.90
N ALA A 20 -7.84 -1.31 -6.66
CA ALA A 20 -7.58 -2.12 -5.48
C ALA A 20 -8.68 -1.94 -4.43
N THR A 21 -9.09 -3.03 -3.81
CA THR A 21 -10.01 -3.02 -2.68
C THR A 21 -9.25 -3.32 -1.39
N VAL A 22 -9.41 -2.49 -0.36
CA VAL A 22 -8.86 -2.80 0.97
C VAL A 22 -9.63 -3.98 1.56
N ILE A 23 -8.94 -5.09 1.75
CA ILE A 23 -9.53 -6.31 2.34
C ILE A 23 -9.21 -6.44 3.83
N TRP A 24 -8.12 -5.81 4.28
CA TRP A 24 -7.70 -5.87 5.66
C TRP A 24 -6.82 -4.70 6.03
N ILE A 25 -6.99 -4.20 7.26
CA ILE A 25 -6.17 -3.17 7.89
C ILE A 25 -5.74 -3.76 9.23
N SER A 26 -4.45 -3.73 9.52
CA SER A 26 -3.92 -4.16 10.81
C SER A 26 -4.54 -3.31 11.92
N ASN A 27 -5.00 -3.97 12.98
CA ASN A 27 -5.42 -3.31 14.21
C ASN A 27 -4.23 -2.93 15.10
N GLN A 28 -3.03 -3.39 14.75
CA GLN A 28 -1.80 -3.13 15.48
C GLN A 28 -0.86 -2.25 14.66
N ALA A 29 -0.42 -1.20 15.33
CA ALA A 29 0.67 -0.32 14.96
C ALA A 29 2.01 -1.08 14.97
N GLU A 30 2.73 -1.07 13.87
CA GLU A 30 4.13 -1.50 13.80
C GLU A 30 5.02 -0.25 13.85
N PHE A 31 6.02 -0.29 14.73
CA PHE A 31 7.04 0.75 14.80
C PHE A 31 8.09 0.54 13.71
N THR A 32 8.49 1.61 13.03
CA THR A 32 9.65 1.56 12.13
C THR A 32 10.91 1.16 12.88
N PRO A 33 11.86 0.45 12.24
CA PRO A 33 13.09 0.00 12.88
C PRO A 33 13.88 1.17 13.45
N ARG A 34 14.51 0.95 14.61
CA ARG A 34 15.18 1.95 15.48
C ARG A 34 16.32 2.77 14.87
N ASN A 35 16.62 2.66 13.57
CA ASN A 35 17.78 3.31 12.95
C ASN A 35 17.40 4.64 12.26
N VAL A 36 16.65 5.50 12.96
CA VAL A 36 16.28 6.82 12.45
C VAL A 36 17.12 7.89 13.16
N GLN A 37 17.95 8.57 12.36
CA GLN A 37 18.88 9.61 12.82
C GLN A 37 18.15 10.90 13.23
N THR A 38 16.93 11.11 12.72
CA THR A 38 16.09 12.28 13.03
C THR A 38 15.07 11.96 14.12
N VAL A 39 14.72 12.97 14.91
CA VAL A 39 13.76 12.84 16.02
C VAL A 39 12.35 12.56 15.49
N GLU A 40 11.96 13.14 14.35
CA GLU A 40 10.62 12.94 13.76
C GLU A 40 10.35 11.48 13.36
N GLY A 41 11.40 10.74 12.95
CA GLY A 41 11.26 9.37 12.49
C GLY A 41 11.06 8.31 13.59
N ARG A 42 11.30 8.65 14.86
CA ARG A 42 11.27 7.71 15.99
C ARG A 42 9.86 7.38 16.50
N SER A 43 8.85 8.11 16.05
CA SER A 43 7.46 7.92 16.51
C SER A 43 6.48 7.61 15.38
N ALA A 44 6.99 7.39 14.16
CA ALA A 44 6.14 6.99 13.05
C ALA A 44 5.54 5.60 13.33
N THR A 45 4.21 5.57 13.35
CA THR A 45 3.42 4.36 13.50
C THR A 45 2.94 3.94 12.12
N PHE A 46 3.30 2.74 11.70
CA PHE A 46 2.86 2.17 10.44
C PHE A 46 1.76 1.14 10.70
N TYR A 47 0.73 1.14 9.86
CA TYR A 47 -0.30 0.11 9.87
C TYR A 47 -0.21 -0.68 8.59
N ALA A 48 0.01 -1.98 8.71
CA ALA A 48 -0.03 -2.86 7.54
C ALA A 48 -1.45 -2.86 6.94
N ILE A 49 -1.53 -2.68 5.63
CA ILE A 49 -2.77 -2.80 4.86
C ILE A 49 -2.59 -3.93 3.84
N LYS A 50 -3.64 -4.74 3.66
CA LYS A 50 -3.72 -5.70 2.55
C LYS A 50 -4.76 -5.21 1.57
N LEU A 51 -4.32 -5.09 0.33
CA LEU A 51 -5.13 -4.72 -0.81
C LEU A 51 -5.36 -5.96 -1.67
N SER A 52 -6.60 -6.19 -2.05
CA SER A 52 -6.95 -7.11 -3.13
C SER A 52 -6.97 -6.32 -4.42
N VAL A 53 -6.26 -6.83 -5.41
CA VAL A 53 -6.01 -6.18 -6.67
C VAL A 53 -6.63 -7.03 -7.78
N GLU A 54 -7.36 -6.40 -8.68
CA GLU A 54 -7.78 -7.05 -9.92
C GLU A 54 -6.61 -7.02 -10.92
N ASN A 55 -5.98 -8.18 -11.12
CA ASN A 55 -4.89 -8.36 -12.08
C ASN A 55 -5.44 -8.93 -13.40
N VAL A 56 -6.36 -8.21 -14.04
CA VAL A 56 -7.12 -8.69 -15.22
C VAL A 56 -6.19 -9.12 -16.36
N ASP A 57 -5.08 -8.39 -16.57
CA ASP A 57 -4.14 -8.65 -17.65
C ASP A 57 -2.91 -9.48 -17.23
N SER A 58 -2.87 -10.03 -16.00
CA SER A 58 -1.71 -10.75 -15.44
C SER A 58 -0.39 -9.97 -15.47
N LYS A 59 -0.44 -8.63 -15.59
CA LYS A 59 0.72 -7.74 -15.69
C LYS A 59 1.46 -7.59 -14.36
N LEU A 60 0.76 -7.77 -13.25
CA LEU A 60 1.29 -7.52 -11.92
C LEU A 60 1.97 -8.77 -11.35
N LYS A 61 3.25 -8.61 -10.97
CA LYS A 61 4.06 -9.68 -10.39
C LYS A 61 4.32 -9.41 -8.91
N ILE A 62 4.49 -10.50 -8.15
CA ILE A 62 4.85 -10.43 -6.74
C ILE A 62 6.20 -9.71 -6.61
N GLY A 63 6.28 -8.75 -5.68
CA GLY A 63 7.49 -7.97 -5.42
C GLY A 63 7.59 -6.65 -6.19
N MET A 64 6.64 -6.33 -7.07
CA MET A 64 6.59 -5.02 -7.70
C MET A 64 6.22 -3.93 -6.67
N PRO A 65 7.04 -2.87 -6.51
CA PRO A 65 6.66 -1.72 -5.71
C PRO A 65 5.45 -1.03 -6.35
N ALA A 66 4.52 -0.60 -5.50
CA ALA A 66 3.29 0.05 -5.91
C ALA A 66 2.93 1.15 -4.93
N ASP A 67 2.50 2.28 -5.49
CA ASP A 67 2.03 3.44 -4.75
C ASP A 67 0.51 3.48 -4.76
N VAL A 68 -0.07 3.65 -3.57
CA VAL A 68 -1.52 3.70 -3.38
C VAL A 68 -1.89 5.11 -2.97
N ILE A 69 -2.72 5.77 -3.77
CA ILE A 69 -3.17 7.13 -3.49
C ILE A 69 -4.52 7.05 -2.76
N PHE A 70 -4.49 7.33 -1.45
CA PHE A 70 -5.70 7.52 -0.66
C PHE A 70 -6.17 8.97 -0.82
N LYS A 71 -7.27 9.19 -1.54
CA LYS A 71 -8.06 10.43 -1.40
C LYS A 71 -9.05 10.30 -0.25
#